data_AF-A0A364KR38-F1
#
_entry.id   AF-A0A364KR38-F1
#
_cell.length_a   1.000
_cell.length_b   1.000
_cell.length_c   1.000
_cell.angle_alpha   90.00
_cell.angle_beta   90.00
_cell.angle_gamma   90.00
#
_symmetry.space_group_name_H-M   'P 1'
#
loop_
_entity.id
_entity.type
_entity.pdbx_description
1 polymer ?
#
loop_
_entity_poly.entity_id
_entity_poly.type
_entity_poly.pdbx_seq_one_letter_code
_entity_poly.pdbx_strand_id
1 'polypeptide(L)'
;MKSWSGKQIASVANLKQRKIYLWTGSADTTVGPNVMNQLKTQLDNFDNSANVSYVTTSGAVHTFPTDFNGGGDNSCSLSTSPYISNCNYDGAGAALEWIYGSLNARNTGTLSGSVLSFDQSASYGAPGMDTAGYLYVPQSCASGATVCSLHVALHGCLQSYSSIGSHFIQNTGYNKWADTNNMIVLYPQAIPDYTIHTIWNGGVLSNPNGCWDWVGWYGSNADQIGGVQMAAIVSQVEQIVSGFHS
;
A
#
# COMPACT_ATOMS: atom_id res chain seq x y z
N MET A 1 15.53 -17.68 15.20
CA MET A 1 15.72 -16.46 16.01
C MET A 1 14.36 -16.03 16.56
N LYS A 2 14.09 -16.28 17.86
CA LYS A 2 12.86 -15.87 18.56
C LYS A 2 13.21 -14.85 19.66
N SER A 3 13.82 -13.74 19.29
CA SER A 3 14.06 -12.65 20.25
C SER A 3 13.86 -11.30 19.58
N TRP A 4 12.61 -11.02 19.22
CA TRP A 4 12.17 -9.65 19.01
C TRP A 4 11.60 -9.18 20.35
N SER A 5 12.29 -8.24 20.99
CA SER A 5 11.89 -7.67 22.27
C SER A 5 10.49 -7.07 22.14
N GLY A 6 9.53 -7.54 22.94
CA GLY A 6 8.10 -7.22 22.79
C GLY A 6 7.68 -5.80 23.17
N LYS A 7 8.43 -4.75 22.76
CA LYS A 7 8.09 -3.34 22.99
C LYS A 7 8.12 -2.48 21.71
N GLN A 8 8.92 -2.85 20.72
CA GLN A 8 9.13 -2.05 19.50
C GLN A 8 8.05 -2.25 18.44
N ILE A 9 7.26 -3.32 18.54
CA ILE A 9 6.10 -3.58 17.71
C ILE A 9 4.94 -3.99 18.61
N ALA A 10 3.71 -3.88 18.10
CA ALA A 10 2.55 -4.44 18.77
C ALA A 10 2.71 -5.97 18.94
N SER A 11 1.96 -6.55 19.88
CA SER A 11 2.03 -7.99 20.14
C SER A 11 1.83 -8.81 18.86
N VAL A 12 2.78 -9.71 18.57
CA VAL A 12 2.69 -10.62 17.41
C VAL A 12 1.50 -11.57 17.48
N ALA A 13 0.89 -11.74 18.66
CA ALA A 13 -0.37 -12.48 18.80
C ALA A 13 -1.51 -11.86 17.97
N ASN A 14 -1.45 -10.56 17.69
CA ASN A 14 -2.41 -9.87 16.84
C ASN A 14 -2.46 -10.47 15.42
N LEU A 15 -1.31 -10.93 14.89
CA LEU A 15 -1.20 -11.46 13.53
C LEU A 15 -2.04 -12.74 13.31
N LYS A 16 -2.28 -13.54 14.35
CA LYS A 16 -3.17 -14.70 14.28
C LYS A 16 -4.60 -14.34 13.86
N GLN A 17 -5.00 -13.10 14.11
CA GLN A 17 -6.34 -12.56 13.84
C GLN A 17 -6.31 -11.52 12.71
N ARG A 18 -5.32 -11.57 11.80
CA ARG A 18 -5.25 -10.69 10.63
C ARG A 18 -5.47 -11.49 9.35
N LYS A 19 -6.24 -10.91 8.43
CA LYS A 19 -6.33 -11.36 7.05
C LYS A 19 -5.15 -10.80 6.28
N ILE A 20 -4.32 -11.67 5.72
CA ILE A 20 -3.09 -11.32 5.00
C ILE A 20 -3.22 -11.77 3.56
N TYR A 21 -3.14 -10.84 2.62
CA TYR A 21 -3.11 -11.12 1.20
C TYR A 21 -1.70 -10.86 0.67
N LEU A 22 -1.15 -11.83 -0.06
CA LEU A 22 0.15 -11.79 -0.70
C LEU A 22 -0.03 -12.07 -2.20
N TRP A 23 0.74 -11.36 -3.03
CA TRP A 23 0.74 -11.58 -4.47
C TRP A 23 2.14 -11.45 -5.04
N THR A 24 2.45 -12.26 -6.06
CA THR A 24 3.64 -12.09 -6.88
C THR A 24 3.34 -12.41 -8.35
N GLY A 25 4.02 -11.73 -9.27
CA GLY A 25 4.15 -12.21 -10.64
C GLY A 25 5.19 -13.34 -10.70
N SER A 26 4.94 -14.39 -11.48
CA SER A 26 5.90 -15.52 -11.59
C SER A 26 7.19 -15.13 -12.34
N ALA A 27 7.15 -14.05 -13.12
CA ALA A 27 8.27 -13.52 -13.91
C ALA A 27 8.84 -12.22 -13.30
N ASP A 28 8.45 -11.87 -12.07
CA ASP A 28 9.08 -10.76 -11.34
C ASP A 28 10.52 -11.16 -10.96
N THR A 29 11.47 -10.37 -11.47
CA THR A 29 12.91 -10.49 -11.18
C THR A 29 13.48 -9.25 -10.47
N THR A 30 12.62 -8.32 -10.05
CA THR A 30 12.99 -7.14 -9.25
C THR A 30 12.91 -7.45 -7.76
N VAL A 31 11.78 -8.01 -7.32
CA VAL A 31 11.60 -8.57 -5.96
C VAL A 31 11.47 -10.08 -6.06
N GLY A 32 10.43 -10.51 -6.78
CA GLY A 32 10.29 -11.87 -7.27
C GLY A 32 9.73 -12.91 -6.30
N PRO A 33 9.34 -14.10 -6.83
CA PRO A 33 8.67 -15.14 -6.04
C PRO A 33 9.47 -15.65 -4.85
N ASN A 34 10.80 -15.72 -4.96
CA ASN A 34 11.65 -16.22 -3.89
C ASN A 34 11.60 -15.32 -2.65
N VAL A 35 11.59 -14.00 -2.82
CA VAL A 35 11.47 -13.05 -1.71
C VAL A 35 10.09 -13.13 -1.09
N MET A 36 9.04 -13.19 -1.90
CA MET A 36 7.66 -13.32 -1.42
C MET A 36 7.41 -14.65 -0.69
N ASN A 37 8.05 -15.74 -1.12
CA ASN A 37 8.03 -17.03 -0.41
C ASN A 37 8.67 -16.93 0.98
N GLN A 38 9.76 -16.15 1.12
CA GLN A 38 10.39 -15.91 2.42
C GLN A 38 9.51 -15.06 3.34
N LEU A 39 8.81 -14.05 2.80
CA LEU A 39 7.82 -13.28 3.56
C LEU A 39 6.70 -14.19 4.07
N LYS A 40 6.14 -15.05 3.20
CA LYS A 40 5.13 -16.02 3.63
C LYS A 40 5.67 -16.94 4.73
N THR A 41 6.85 -17.51 4.53
CA THR A 41 7.49 -18.42 5.50
C THR A 41 7.73 -17.73 6.84
N GLN A 42 8.08 -16.45 6.83
CA GLN A 42 8.21 -15.65 8.05
C GLN A 42 6.86 -15.50 8.76
N LEU A 43 5.81 -15.08 8.04
CA LEU A 43 4.47 -14.84 8.58
C LEU A 43 3.79 -16.10 9.10
N ASP A 44 4.02 -17.26 8.48
CA ASP A 44 3.51 -18.57 8.91
C ASP A 44 3.90 -18.92 10.37
N ASN A 45 4.92 -18.25 10.95
CA ASN A 45 5.29 -18.42 12.37
C ASN A 45 4.35 -17.70 13.35
N PHE A 46 3.52 -16.77 12.86
CA PHE A 46 2.76 -15.83 13.69
C PHE A 46 1.27 -15.78 13.33
N ASP A 47 0.90 -16.10 12.09
CA ASP A 47 -0.46 -16.01 11.60
C ASP A 47 -1.25 -17.33 11.77
N ASN A 48 -2.45 -17.36 11.17
CA ASN A 48 -3.20 -18.58 10.92
C ASN A 48 -3.31 -18.73 9.40
N SER A 49 -2.87 -19.87 8.85
CA SER A 49 -2.88 -20.10 7.40
C SER A 49 -4.26 -19.98 6.76
N ALA A 50 -5.35 -20.20 7.51
CA ALA A 50 -6.72 -19.98 7.04
C ALA A 50 -7.06 -18.49 6.80
N ASN A 51 -6.21 -17.57 7.29
CA ASN A 51 -6.32 -16.13 7.11
C ASN A 51 -5.29 -15.58 6.11
N VAL A 52 -4.50 -16.44 5.47
CA VAL A 52 -3.49 -16.05 4.47
C VAL A 52 -3.92 -16.51 3.08
N SER A 53 -3.94 -15.58 2.12
CA SER A 53 -4.03 -15.90 0.70
C SER A 53 -2.73 -15.50 0.03
N TYR A 54 -2.14 -16.40 -0.75
CA TYR A 54 -0.94 -16.12 -1.53
C TYR A 54 -1.15 -16.54 -2.98
N VAL A 55 -1.20 -15.54 -3.86
CA VAL A 55 -1.51 -15.71 -5.28
C VAL A 55 -0.27 -15.48 -6.13
N THR A 56 -0.11 -16.30 -7.16
CA THR A 56 0.92 -16.11 -8.18
C THR A 56 0.28 -15.98 -9.55
N THR A 57 0.49 -14.85 -10.23
CA THR A 57 0.04 -14.68 -11.62
C THR A 57 1.14 -15.10 -12.58
N SER A 58 0.85 -16.12 -13.39
CA SER A 58 1.81 -16.64 -14.38
C SER A 58 2.17 -15.58 -15.43
N GLY A 59 3.47 -15.38 -15.67
CA GLY A 59 4.00 -14.46 -16.67
C GLY A 59 4.01 -12.99 -16.29
N ALA A 60 3.37 -12.60 -15.18
CA ALA A 60 3.42 -11.23 -14.69
C ALA A 60 4.82 -10.88 -14.15
N VAL A 61 5.30 -9.69 -14.50
CA VAL A 61 6.57 -9.11 -14.02
C VAL A 61 6.35 -8.24 -12.78
N HIS A 62 7.38 -7.49 -12.35
CA HIS A 62 7.26 -6.50 -11.29
C HIS A 62 6.38 -5.32 -11.75
N THR A 63 5.10 -5.39 -11.40
CA THR A 63 4.05 -4.41 -11.75
C THR A 63 2.85 -4.59 -10.83
N PHE A 64 2.02 -3.56 -10.67
CA PHE A 64 0.74 -3.67 -10.00
C PHE A 64 -0.27 -4.37 -10.94
N PRO A 65 -0.87 -5.51 -10.55
CA PRO A 65 -1.74 -6.27 -11.43
C PRO A 65 -3.19 -5.75 -11.41
N THR A 66 -3.71 -5.41 -12.58
CA THR A 66 -5.12 -5.10 -12.81
C THR A 66 -5.72 -5.99 -13.90
N ASP A 67 -7.02 -5.85 -14.14
CA ASP A 67 -7.76 -6.53 -15.20
C ASP A 67 -8.34 -5.56 -16.24
N PHE A 68 -7.83 -4.33 -16.30
CA PHE A 68 -8.27 -3.29 -17.22
C PHE A 68 -7.10 -2.48 -17.74
N ASN A 69 -7.26 -1.84 -18.90
CA ASN A 69 -6.23 -0.97 -19.47
C ASN A 69 -6.39 0.45 -18.89
N GLY A 70 -5.60 0.78 -17.86
CA GLY A 70 -5.44 2.15 -17.40
C GLY A 70 -4.69 3.00 -18.43
N GLY A 71 -4.98 4.30 -18.46
CA GLY A 71 -4.24 5.21 -19.34
C GLY A 71 -2.76 5.23 -18.96
N GLY A 72 -1.85 4.95 -19.90
CA GLY A 72 -0.41 4.95 -19.66
C GLY A 72 0.17 3.66 -19.07
N ASP A 73 -0.64 2.62 -18.82
CA ASP A 73 -0.15 1.35 -18.26
C ASP A 73 0.92 0.68 -19.12
N ASN A 74 1.90 0.04 -18.48
CA ASN A 74 2.89 -0.80 -19.15
C ASN A 74 2.35 -2.22 -19.36
N SER A 75 2.94 -2.97 -20.30
CA SER A 75 2.62 -4.39 -20.48
C SER A 75 2.92 -5.19 -19.20
N CYS A 76 2.04 -6.11 -18.83
CA CYS A 76 2.26 -7.03 -17.70
C CYS A 76 3.50 -7.95 -17.89
N SER A 77 4.02 -8.03 -19.11
CA SER A 77 5.26 -8.77 -19.44
C SER A 77 6.53 -7.91 -19.48
N LEU A 78 6.44 -6.60 -19.20
CA LEU A 78 7.57 -5.67 -19.20
C LEU A 78 7.54 -4.75 -17.97
N SER A 79 8.52 -4.90 -17.08
CA SER A 79 8.62 -4.06 -15.89
C SER A 79 9.24 -2.71 -16.24
N THR A 80 8.40 -1.69 -16.34
CA THR A 80 8.78 -0.30 -16.61
C THR A 80 7.69 0.64 -16.09
N SER A 81 8.00 1.92 -15.95
CA SER A 81 7.02 2.94 -15.54
C SER A 81 5.75 2.87 -16.41
N PRO A 82 4.54 2.96 -15.81
CA PRO A 82 4.25 3.33 -14.42
C PRO A 82 4.24 2.17 -13.42
N TYR A 83 4.66 0.96 -13.81
CA TYR A 83 4.57 -0.28 -13.02
C TYR A 83 3.14 -0.60 -12.60
N ILE A 84 2.20 -0.38 -13.52
CA ILE A 84 0.78 -0.72 -13.39
C ILE A 84 0.38 -1.34 -14.73
N SER A 85 -0.24 -2.51 -14.67
CA SER A 85 -0.49 -3.30 -15.87
C SER A 85 -1.80 -4.04 -15.83
N ASN A 86 -2.47 -4.10 -16.97
CA ASN A 86 -3.47 -5.13 -17.22
C ASN A 86 -2.79 -6.50 -17.28
N CYS A 87 -2.87 -7.23 -16.17
CA CYS A 87 -2.42 -8.60 -16.00
C CYS A 87 -3.57 -9.61 -16.09
N ASN A 88 -4.76 -9.16 -16.54
CA ASN A 88 -6.00 -9.93 -16.51
C ASN A 88 -6.29 -10.50 -15.11
N TYR A 89 -5.94 -9.73 -14.08
CA TYR A 89 -6.10 -10.10 -12.68
C TYR A 89 -6.38 -8.86 -11.84
N ASP A 90 -7.58 -8.78 -11.25
CA ASP A 90 -7.97 -7.66 -10.38
C ASP A 90 -7.29 -7.80 -8.99
N GLY A 91 -6.04 -7.35 -8.90
CA GLY A 91 -5.27 -7.44 -7.66
C GLY A 91 -5.83 -6.60 -6.52
N ALA A 92 -6.34 -5.41 -6.82
CA ALA A 92 -6.98 -4.56 -5.82
C ALA A 92 -8.24 -5.22 -5.26
N GLY A 93 -9.11 -5.75 -6.13
CA GLY A 93 -10.31 -6.48 -5.72
C GLY A 93 -9.99 -7.70 -4.88
N ALA A 94 -9.07 -8.55 -5.35
CA ALA A 94 -8.67 -9.76 -4.64
C ALA A 94 -8.09 -9.46 -3.24
N ALA A 95 -7.29 -8.41 -3.11
CA ALA A 95 -6.75 -7.99 -1.82
C ALA A 95 -7.86 -7.48 -0.87
N LEU A 96 -8.74 -6.61 -1.36
CA LEU A 96 -9.83 -6.05 -0.56
C LEU A 96 -10.83 -7.12 -0.13
N GLU A 97 -11.27 -8.00 -1.04
CA GLU A 97 -12.19 -9.11 -0.72
C GLU A 97 -11.57 -10.06 0.30
N TRP A 98 -10.26 -10.34 0.22
CA TRP A 98 -9.60 -11.19 1.22
C TRP A 98 -9.57 -10.55 2.61
N ILE A 99 -9.31 -9.24 2.67
CA ILE A 99 -9.16 -8.49 3.92
C ILE A 99 -10.51 -8.25 4.60
N TYR A 100 -11.52 -7.83 3.82
CA TYR A 100 -12.81 -7.38 4.34
C TYR A 100 -13.91 -8.45 4.24
N GLY A 101 -13.67 -9.53 3.50
CA GLY A 101 -14.68 -10.56 3.22
C GLY A 101 -15.54 -10.19 2.02
N SER A 102 -16.82 -10.57 2.07
CA SER A 102 -17.76 -10.30 0.97
C SER A 102 -17.93 -8.80 0.72
N LEU A 103 -17.65 -8.36 -0.49
CA LEU A 103 -17.85 -7.00 -0.96
C LEU A 103 -18.95 -6.95 -2.04
N ASN A 104 -19.61 -5.80 -2.15
CA ASN A 104 -20.44 -5.49 -3.30
C ASN A 104 -19.59 -5.43 -4.56
N ALA A 105 -20.18 -5.75 -5.71
CA ALA A 105 -19.51 -5.62 -7.00
C ALA A 105 -18.96 -4.20 -7.20
N ARG A 106 -17.74 -4.10 -7.73
CA ARG A 106 -17.06 -2.82 -8.00
C ARG A 106 -17.84 -1.96 -9.01
N ASN A 107 -17.68 -0.64 -8.91
CA ASN A 107 -18.18 0.30 -9.90
C ASN A 107 -17.38 0.22 -11.21
N THR A 108 -18.05 -0.08 -12.32
CA THR A 108 -17.46 -0.12 -13.67
C THR A 108 -17.73 1.14 -14.50
N GLY A 109 -18.56 2.05 -14.00
CA GLY A 109 -18.90 3.34 -14.60
C GLY A 109 -18.11 4.50 -14.02
N THR A 110 -18.74 5.68 -14.01
CA THR A 110 -18.17 6.88 -13.37
C THR A 110 -18.23 6.72 -11.86
N LEU A 111 -17.10 6.96 -11.20
CA LEU A 111 -16.97 6.94 -9.75
C LEU A 111 -17.85 8.03 -9.12
N SER A 112 -18.51 7.71 -8.00
CA SER A 112 -19.38 8.66 -7.30
C SER A 112 -18.61 9.70 -6.49
N GLY A 113 -17.41 9.34 -6.06
CA GLY A 113 -16.60 10.10 -5.11
C GLY A 113 -15.65 11.12 -5.75
N SER A 114 -14.76 11.63 -4.91
CA SER A 114 -13.70 12.56 -5.31
C SER A 114 -12.36 12.14 -4.73
N VAL A 115 -11.29 12.44 -5.47
CA VAL A 115 -9.92 12.37 -4.93
C VAL A 115 -9.61 13.73 -4.30
N LEU A 116 -9.41 13.73 -2.98
CA LEU A 116 -9.01 14.90 -2.21
C LEU A 116 -7.50 14.88 -2.01
N SER A 117 -6.88 16.05 -2.02
CA SER A 117 -5.50 16.22 -1.54
C SER A 117 -5.50 16.77 -0.12
N PHE A 118 -4.43 16.48 0.62
CA PHE A 118 -4.19 17.05 1.94
C PHE A 118 -2.69 17.34 2.14
N ASP A 119 -2.40 18.23 3.08
CA ASP A 119 -1.02 18.57 3.46
C ASP A 119 -0.40 17.45 4.31
N GLN A 120 0.64 16.80 3.79
CA GLN A 120 1.47 15.82 4.48
C GLN A 120 2.63 16.52 5.21
N SER A 121 2.29 17.43 6.11
CA SER A 121 3.26 18.15 6.94
C SER A 121 3.04 17.84 8.43
N ALA A 122 3.95 18.34 9.27
CA ALA A 122 3.92 18.12 10.72
C ALA A 122 3.75 16.62 11.08
N SER A 123 2.72 16.26 11.86
CA SER A 123 2.46 14.87 12.25
C SER A 123 2.02 13.97 11.10
N TYR A 124 1.60 14.53 9.96
CA TYR A 124 1.18 13.77 8.78
C TYR A 124 2.29 13.60 7.74
N GLY A 125 3.47 14.18 7.99
CA GLY A 125 4.63 14.10 7.11
C GLY A 125 5.87 13.52 7.81
N ALA A 126 6.85 13.14 7.01
CA ALA A 126 8.15 12.68 7.49
C ALA A 126 9.22 12.89 6.40
N PRO A 127 10.52 12.80 6.73
CA PRO A 127 11.57 12.68 5.72
C PRO A 127 11.26 11.58 4.69
N GLY A 128 11.53 11.86 3.41
CA GLY A 128 11.21 10.98 2.30
C GLY A 128 9.73 10.93 1.91
N MET A 129 8.85 11.72 2.54
CA MET A 129 7.45 11.90 2.12
C MET A 129 7.25 13.21 1.37
N ASP A 130 6.35 13.21 0.39
CA ASP A 130 5.92 14.43 -0.31
C ASP A 130 5.13 15.33 0.67
N THR A 131 5.04 16.62 0.34
CA THR A 131 4.20 17.61 1.02
C THR A 131 2.71 17.41 0.80
N ALA A 132 2.30 16.66 -0.23
CA ALA A 132 0.90 16.37 -0.52
C ALA A 132 0.61 14.88 -0.48
N GLY A 133 -0.51 14.52 0.17
CA GLY A 133 -1.09 13.19 0.15
C GLY A 133 -2.47 13.23 -0.49
N TYR A 134 -3.03 12.05 -0.80
CA TYR A 134 -4.32 11.96 -1.46
C TYR A 134 -5.22 10.92 -0.77
N LEU A 135 -6.53 11.08 -0.92
CA LEU A 135 -7.50 10.06 -0.55
C LEU A 135 -8.70 10.08 -1.48
N TYR A 136 -9.17 8.90 -1.87
CA TYR A 136 -10.44 8.76 -2.55
C TYR A 136 -11.56 8.60 -1.53
N VAL A 137 -12.58 9.45 -1.64
CA VAL A 137 -13.76 9.46 -0.76
C VAL A 137 -15.01 9.22 -1.61
N PRO A 138 -15.65 8.03 -1.53
CA PRO A 138 -16.95 7.79 -2.15
C PRO A 138 -18.01 8.78 -1.66
N GLN A 139 -19.03 9.04 -2.47
CA GLN A 139 -20.13 9.94 -2.08
C GLN A 139 -20.83 9.48 -0.79
N SER A 140 -20.91 8.17 -0.57
CA SER A 140 -21.51 7.60 0.65
C SER A 140 -20.74 7.95 1.93
N CYS A 141 -19.42 8.14 1.83
CA CYS A 141 -18.54 8.48 2.95
C CYS A 141 -18.40 9.99 3.17
N ALA A 142 -18.73 10.82 2.16
CA ALA A 142 -18.53 12.26 2.22
C ALA A 142 -19.46 12.99 3.23
N SER A 143 -20.65 12.44 3.47
CA SER A 143 -21.66 13.10 4.33
C SER A 143 -21.50 12.83 5.83
N GLY A 144 -20.72 11.81 6.21
CA GLY A 144 -20.66 11.31 7.59
C GLY A 144 -21.90 10.54 8.06
N ALA A 145 -22.95 10.41 7.24
CA ALA A 145 -24.17 9.67 7.59
C ALA A 145 -23.99 8.14 7.55
N THR A 146 -22.95 7.66 6.87
CA THR A 146 -22.61 6.24 6.74
C THR A 146 -21.27 5.98 7.40
N VAL A 147 -21.18 4.95 8.25
CA VAL A 147 -19.89 4.48 8.76
C VAL A 147 -19.12 3.84 7.62
N CYS A 148 -17.91 4.32 7.36
CA CYS A 148 -17.05 3.82 6.30
C CYS A 148 -15.81 3.10 6.86
N SER A 149 -15.32 2.12 6.11
CA SER A 149 -14.01 1.51 6.30
C SER A 149 -12.90 2.36 5.69
N LEU A 150 -11.65 2.08 6.05
CA LEU A 150 -10.46 2.77 5.53
C LEU A 150 -9.43 1.74 5.08
N HIS A 151 -9.00 1.82 3.83
CA HIS A 151 -7.84 1.09 3.31
C HIS A 151 -6.72 2.08 2.97
N VAL A 152 -5.48 1.76 3.33
CA VAL A 152 -4.30 2.56 2.96
C VAL A 152 -3.57 1.82 1.84
N ALA A 153 -3.48 2.45 0.67
CA ALA A 153 -2.82 1.89 -0.50
C ALA A 153 -1.50 2.64 -0.74
N LEU A 154 -0.38 1.96 -0.51
CA LEU A 154 0.96 2.53 -0.67
C LEU A 154 1.51 2.22 -2.07
N HIS A 155 1.93 3.25 -2.79
CA HIS A 155 2.62 3.09 -4.08
C HIS A 155 4.03 2.50 -3.89
N GLY A 156 4.59 1.90 -4.95
CA GLY A 156 5.97 1.42 -4.95
C GLY A 156 7.02 2.49 -5.25
N CYS A 157 8.29 2.08 -5.31
CA CYS A 157 9.37 2.91 -5.87
C CYS A 157 9.01 3.36 -7.29
N LEU A 158 9.41 4.57 -7.69
CA LEU A 158 9.09 5.19 -8.98
C LEU A 158 7.59 5.35 -9.27
N GLN A 159 6.72 5.16 -8.26
CA GLN A 159 5.27 5.30 -8.39
C GLN A 159 4.68 6.43 -7.53
N SER A 160 5.53 7.27 -6.93
CA SER A 160 5.07 8.48 -6.24
C SER A 160 4.33 9.42 -7.20
N TYR A 161 3.53 10.33 -6.65
CA TYR A 161 2.91 11.40 -7.44
C TYR A 161 3.96 12.22 -8.21
N SER A 162 5.13 12.47 -7.61
CA SER A 162 6.25 13.14 -8.30
C SER A 162 6.79 12.36 -9.51
N SER A 163 6.61 11.04 -9.57
CA SER A 163 7.11 10.17 -10.64
C SER A 163 6.08 9.89 -11.73
N ILE A 164 4.82 9.62 -11.34
CA ILE A 164 3.76 9.17 -12.24
C ILE A 164 2.43 9.91 -12.03
N GLY A 165 2.43 11.05 -11.35
CA GLY A 165 1.20 11.80 -11.07
C GLY A 165 0.12 10.93 -10.42
N SER A 166 -1.11 11.01 -10.93
CA SER A 166 -2.26 10.28 -10.39
C SER A 166 -2.39 8.83 -10.87
N HIS A 167 -1.43 8.28 -11.63
CA HIS A 167 -1.55 6.94 -12.22
C HIS A 167 -1.77 5.86 -11.15
N PHE A 168 -1.04 5.86 -10.02
CA PHE A 168 -1.29 4.87 -8.96
C PHE A 168 -2.68 5.00 -8.32
N ILE A 169 -3.14 6.24 -8.11
CA ILE A 169 -4.46 6.52 -7.51
C ILE A 169 -5.58 6.05 -8.45
N GLN A 170 -5.43 6.24 -9.76
CA GLN A 170 -6.49 6.01 -10.74
C GLN A 170 -6.46 4.61 -11.36
N ASN A 171 -5.28 4.08 -11.63
CA ASN A 171 -5.11 2.90 -12.47
C ASN A 171 -4.96 1.59 -11.69
N THR A 172 -4.88 1.62 -10.36
CA THR A 172 -4.78 0.38 -9.54
C THR A 172 -6.11 -0.29 -9.25
N GLY A 173 -7.23 0.38 -9.49
CA GLY A 173 -8.58 -0.20 -9.36
C GLY A 173 -9.19 -0.20 -7.96
N TYR A 174 -8.44 0.16 -6.91
CA TYR A 174 -8.97 0.26 -5.53
C TYR A 174 -10.24 1.12 -5.44
N ASN A 175 -10.25 2.29 -6.09
CA ASN A 175 -11.40 3.21 -6.04
C ASN A 175 -12.69 2.59 -6.57
N LYS A 176 -12.60 1.71 -7.57
CA LYS A 176 -13.78 1.02 -8.15
C LYS A 176 -14.47 0.16 -7.11
N TRP A 177 -13.70 -0.55 -6.29
CA TRP A 177 -14.22 -1.34 -5.18
C TRP A 177 -14.69 -0.46 -4.04
N ALA A 178 -13.90 0.56 -3.70
CA ALA A 178 -14.20 1.44 -2.60
C ALA A 178 -15.55 2.18 -2.77
N ASP A 179 -15.86 2.58 -4.00
CA ASP A 179 -17.04 3.37 -4.36
C ASP A 179 -18.37 2.67 -4.08
N THR A 180 -18.40 1.33 -4.08
CA THR A 180 -19.62 0.54 -3.82
C THR A 180 -19.61 -0.13 -2.44
N ASN A 181 -18.57 0.11 -1.64
CA ASN A 181 -18.33 -0.62 -0.39
C ASN A 181 -18.10 0.28 0.82
N ASN A 182 -18.53 1.55 0.77
CA ASN A 182 -18.39 2.51 1.88
C ASN A 182 -16.96 2.49 2.45
N MET A 183 -15.99 2.70 1.56
CA MET A 183 -14.58 2.59 1.89
C MET A 183 -13.85 3.83 1.40
N ILE A 184 -13.09 4.46 2.28
CA ILE A 184 -12.12 5.49 1.90
C ILE A 184 -10.81 4.78 1.55
N VAL A 185 -10.14 5.25 0.49
CA VAL A 185 -8.77 4.78 0.17
C VAL A 185 -7.81 5.93 0.36
N LEU A 186 -6.93 5.81 1.37
CA LEU A 186 -5.85 6.76 1.62
C LEU A 186 -4.63 6.38 0.80
N TYR A 187 -4.02 7.36 0.13
CA TYR A 187 -2.84 7.26 -0.71
C TYR A 187 -1.74 8.22 -0.22
N PRO A 188 -1.01 7.84 0.84
CA PRO A 188 0.17 8.59 1.26
C PRO A 188 1.19 8.63 0.12
N GLN A 189 1.99 9.70 0.04
CA GLN A 189 3.00 9.87 -1.01
C GLN A 189 4.41 9.96 -0.42
N ALA A 190 5.31 9.09 -0.90
CA ALA A 190 6.75 9.28 -0.76
C ALA A 190 7.26 10.29 -1.82
N ILE A 191 8.51 10.74 -1.72
CA ILE A 191 9.12 11.64 -2.70
C ILE A 191 10.57 11.19 -3.01
N PRO A 192 11.05 11.33 -4.27
CA PRO A 192 12.47 11.15 -4.58
C PRO A 192 13.37 11.97 -3.67
N ASP A 193 14.36 11.30 -3.08
CA ASP A 193 15.33 11.89 -2.17
C ASP A 193 16.75 11.50 -2.59
N TYR A 194 17.48 12.48 -3.12
CA TYR A 194 18.83 12.29 -3.61
C TYR A 194 19.91 12.40 -2.51
N THR A 195 19.52 12.70 -1.28
CA THR A 195 20.46 12.77 -0.15
C THR A 195 20.90 11.37 0.28
N ILE A 196 22.16 11.25 0.72
CA ILE A 196 22.75 9.98 1.14
C ILE A 196 22.50 9.79 2.64
N HIS A 197 21.92 8.65 3.02
CA HIS A 197 21.66 8.29 4.41
C HIS A 197 22.42 7.04 4.82
N THR A 198 22.72 6.91 6.11
CA THR A 198 23.18 5.62 6.67
C THR A 198 21.99 4.68 6.75
N ILE A 199 22.14 3.46 6.25
CA ILE A 199 21.10 2.42 6.26
C ILE A 199 21.47 1.29 7.22
N TRP A 200 20.53 0.38 7.51
CA TRP A 200 20.73 -0.69 8.51
C TRP A 200 21.94 -1.58 8.23
N ASN A 201 22.20 -1.88 6.96
CA ASN A 201 23.32 -2.72 6.54
C ASN A 201 23.81 -2.25 5.16
N GLY A 202 25.10 -2.44 4.87
CA GLY A 202 25.70 -2.08 3.59
C GLY A 202 26.20 -0.63 3.49
N GLY A 203 26.21 0.12 4.60
CA GLY A 203 26.81 1.46 4.68
C GLY A 203 25.81 2.59 4.44
N VAL A 204 25.90 3.25 3.29
CA VAL A 204 25.11 4.43 2.97
C VAL A 204 24.41 4.29 1.61
N LEU A 205 23.22 4.87 1.48
CA LEU A 205 22.38 4.80 0.27
C LEU A 205 21.48 6.03 0.17
N SER A 206 21.23 6.54 -1.03
CA SER A 206 20.18 7.54 -1.29
C SER A 206 18.87 6.89 -1.74
N ASN A 207 17.78 7.64 -1.78
CA ASN A 207 16.45 7.17 -2.20
C ASN A 207 15.93 7.91 -3.46
N PRO A 208 16.68 7.90 -4.59
CA PRO A 208 16.32 8.65 -5.79
C PRO A 208 15.03 8.15 -6.44
N ASN A 209 14.60 6.94 -6.09
CA ASN A 209 13.39 6.32 -6.62
C ASN A 209 12.13 6.67 -5.82
N GLY A 210 12.23 7.42 -4.71
CA GLY A 210 11.08 7.79 -3.89
C GLY A 210 10.35 6.57 -3.32
N CYS A 211 11.12 5.62 -2.80
CA CYS A 211 10.62 4.43 -2.13
C CYS A 211 10.15 4.75 -0.70
N TRP A 212 9.24 3.95 -0.16
CA TRP A 212 9.01 3.87 1.29
C TRP A 212 10.23 3.27 1.99
N ASP A 213 10.46 3.64 3.24
CA ASP A 213 11.65 3.22 3.97
C ASP A 213 11.53 1.81 4.55
N TRP A 214 12.23 0.87 3.91
CA TRP A 214 12.38 -0.52 4.34
C TRP A 214 13.85 -0.92 4.50
N VAL A 215 14.76 0.06 4.51
CA VAL A 215 16.22 -0.16 4.64
C VAL A 215 16.85 0.68 5.75
N GLY A 216 16.07 1.56 6.38
CA GLY A 216 16.49 2.42 7.49
C GLY A 216 17.04 3.79 7.04
N TRP A 217 16.63 4.32 5.89
CA TRP A 217 17.06 5.65 5.41
C TRP A 217 16.77 6.75 6.44
N TYR A 218 15.60 6.71 7.09
CA TYR A 218 15.12 7.80 7.93
C TYR A 218 15.06 7.42 9.42
N GLY A 219 15.76 6.35 9.81
CA GLY A 219 15.92 5.95 11.20
C GLY A 219 16.16 4.46 11.37
N SER A 220 16.90 4.09 12.42
CA SER A 220 17.13 2.68 12.75
C SER A 220 15.85 1.92 13.13
N ASN A 221 14.77 2.64 13.40
CA ASN A 221 13.46 2.14 13.79
C ASN A 221 12.42 2.21 12.66
N ALA A 222 12.84 2.26 11.38
CA ALA A 222 11.94 2.44 10.24
C ALA A 222 10.77 1.43 10.18
N ASP A 223 10.99 0.18 10.61
CA ASP A 223 9.99 -0.90 10.70
C ASP A 223 9.44 -1.13 12.12
N GLN A 224 9.68 -0.20 13.04
CA GLN A 224 9.24 -0.27 14.44
C GLN A 224 8.30 0.90 14.79
N ILE A 225 7.56 0.77 15.89
CA ILE A 225 6.77 1.86 16.47
C ILE A 225 7.67 3.09 16.63
N GLY A 226 7.20 4.23 16.08
CA GLY A 226 7.94 5.49 16.06
C GLY A 226 8.85 5.68 14.83
N GLY A 227 8.95 4.71 13.93
CA GLY A 227 9.55 4.91 12.61
C GLY A 227 8.82 6.03 11.87
N VAL A 228 9.54 7.04 11.38
CA VAL A 228 8.95 8.35 11.04
C VAL A 228 7.88 8.28 9.94
N GLN A 229 8.10 7.48 8.89
CA GLN A 229 7.09 7.33 7.82
C GLN A 229 5.87 6.54 8.30
N MET A 230 6.06 5.47 9.08
CA MET A 230 4.95 4.73 9.66
C MET A 230 4.15 5.58 10.65
N ALA A 231 4.81 6.36 11.50
CA ALA A 231 4.17 7.27 12.45
C ALA A 231 3.34 8.35 11.74
N ALA A 232 3.84 8.89 10.63
CA ALA A 232 3.11 9.85 9.81
C ALA A 232 1.84 9.23 9.21
N ILE A 233 1.94 8.05 8.59
CA ILE A 233 0.80 7.34 8.01
C ILE A 233 -0.22 6.96 9.10
N VAL A 234 0.23 6.46 10.25
CA VAL A 234 -0.66 6.14 11.38
C VAL A 234 -1.38 7.39 11.88
N SER A 235 -0.71 8.54 11.96
CA SER A 235 -1.34 9.81 12.35
C SER A 235 -2.42 10.25 11.33
N GLN A 236 -2.18 10.04 10.03
CA GLN A 236 -3.19 10.29 9.00
C GLN A 236 -4.40 9.36 9.18
N VAL A 237 -4.17 8.07 9.47
CA VAL A 237 -5.23 7.10 9.77
C VAL A 237 -6.03 7.53 11.00
N GLU A 238 -5.36 7.89 12.09
CA GLU A 238 -5.98 8.37 13.34
C GLU A 238 -6.86 9.59 13.09
N GLN A 239 -6.38 10.55 12.28
CA GLN A 239 -7.17 11.72 11.91
C GLN A 239 -8.44 11.34 11.13
N ILE A 240 -8.35 10.43 10.16
CA ILE A 240 -9.52 10.00 9.38
C ILE A 240 -10.55 9.29 10.26
N VAL A 241 -10.11 8.38 11.14
CA VAL A 241 -11.03 7.60 11.98
C VAL A 241 -11.54 8.38 13.19
N SER A 242 -10.93 9.53 13.53
CA SER A 242 -11.38 10.40 14.64
C SER A 242 -12.80 10.94 14.47
N GLY A 243 -13.34 10.95 13.25
CA GLY A 243 -14.73 11.34 12.96
C GLY A 243 -15.76 10.29 13.37
N PHE A 244 -15.35 9.10 13.80
CA PHE A 244 -16.26 8.09 14.32
C PHE A 244 -16.76 8.50 15.72
N HIS A 245 -18.05 8.80 15.82
CA HIS A 245 -18.74 8.99 17.09
C HIS A 245 -19.63 7.78 17.38
N SER A 246 -19.39 7.11 18.51
CA SER A 246 -20.17 5.97 19.01
C SER A 246 -21.50 6.38 19.59
#